data_AF-A0A1F3A6Y2-F1
#
_entry.id   AF-A0A1F3A6Y2-F1
#
_cell.length_a   1.000
_cell.length_b   1.000
_cell.length_c   1.000
_cell.angle_alpha   90.00
_cell.angle_beta   90.00
_cell.angle_gamma   90.00
#
_symmetry.space_group_name_H-M   'P 1'
#
loop_
_entity.id
_entity.type
_entity.pdbx_description
1 polymer ?
#
loop_
_entity_poly.entity_id
_entity_poly.type
_entity_poly.pdbx_seq_one_letter_code
_entity_poly.pdbx_strand_id
1 'polypeptide(L)'
;MEPSDFKKWRKSLKLSQKEAAHALGLKRRMIQYYEKGERDGDKVEIPRSVRLACYALTEGVEDYHGPNRKIKRRDDKPKKDKEQDEAATAAAD
;
A
#
# COMPACT_ATOMS: atom_id res chain seq x y z
N MET A 1 -5.89 15.97 -2.07
CA MET A 1 -5.09 15.29 -1.04
C MET A 1 -3.75 15.95 -1.07
N GLU A 2 -3.40 16.64 0.01
CA GLU A 2 -2.13 17.33 0.11
C GLU A 2 -0.98 16.34 0.39
N PRO A 3 0.29 16.71 0.11
CA PRO A 3 1.44 15.86 0.40
C PRO A 3 1.50 15.37 1.86
N SER A 4 1.13 16.25 2.79
CA SER A 4 1.06 15.95 4.22
C SER A 4 -0.03 14.92 4.55
N ASP A 5 -1.19 14.97 3.88
CA ASP A 5 -2.27 14.01 4.05
C ASP A 5 -1.90 12.63 3.48
N PHE A 6 -1.21 12.60 2.34
CA PHE A 6 -0.74 11.34 1.75
C PHE A 6 0.25 10.63 2.68
N LYS A 7 1.17 11.39 3.30
CA LYS A 7 2.08 10.87 4.32
C LYS A 7 1.34 10.35 5.56
N LYS A 8 0.30 11.07 6.02
CA LYS A 8 -0.54 10.64 7.16
C LYS A 8 -1.30 9.35 6.83
N TRP A 9 -1.92 9.26 5.66
CA TRP A 9 -2.61 8.06 5.18
C TRP A 9 -1.69 6.83 5.16
N ARG A 10 -0.48 6.97 4.61
CA ARG A 10 0.47 5.85 4.58
C ARG A 10 0.81 5.37 5.99
N LYS A 11 1.06 6.31 6.90
CA LYS A 11 1.38 6.02 8.30
C LYS A 11 0.19 5.42 9.07
N SER A 12 -1.04 5.85 8.80
CA SER A 12 -2.23 5.29 9.45
C SER A 12 -2.44 3.82 9.10
N LEU A 13 -2.06 3.42 7.88
CA LEU A 13 -2.03 2.02 7.44
C LEU A 13 -0.75 1.26 7.86
N LYS A 14 0.15 1.90 8.61
CA LYS A 14 1.45 1.36 9.06
C LYS A 14 2.34 0.87 7.90
N LEU A 15 2.20 1.45 6.72
CA LEU A 15 2.98 1.06 5.54
C LEU A 15 4.30 1.83 5.47
N SER A 16 5.38 1.13 5.14
CA SER A 16 6.61 1.76 4.64
C SER A 16 6.39 2.39 3.26
N GLN A 17 7.31 3.24 2.80
CA GLN A 17 7.23 3.78 1.43
C GLN A 17 7.30 2.67 0.36
N LYS A 18 8.00 1.56 0.64
CA LYS A 18 8.10 0.41 -0.26
C LYS A 18 6.77 -0.34 -0.35
N GLU A 19 6.13 -0.60 0.78
CA GLU A 19 4.84 -1.31 0.83
C GLU A 19 3.71 -0.47 0.23
N ALA A 20 3.68 0.85 0.49
CA ALA A 20 2.73 1.74 -0.14
C ALA A 20 2.90 1.78 -1.67
N ALA A 21 4.15 1.76 -2.15
CA ALA A 21 4.43 1.67 -3.58
C ALA A 21 3.89 0.37 -4.18
N HIS A 22 4.14 -0.77 -3.51
CA HIS A 22 3.61 -2.07 -3.93
C HIS A 22 2.07 -2.09 -3.95
N ALA A 23 1.41 -1.63 -2.88
CA ALA A 23 -0.04 -1.61 -2.75
C ALA A 23 -0.72 -0.71 -3.80
N LEU A 24 -0.07 0.39 -4.20
CA LEU A 24 -0.58 1.31 -5.22
C LEU A 24 -0.16 0.92 -6.65
N GLY A 25 0.68 -0.10 -6.83
CA GLY A 25 1.24 -0.46 -8.14
C GLY A 25 2.17 0.63 -8.72
N LEU A 26 2.90 1.35 -7.87
CA LEU A 26 3.78 2.45 -8.24
C LEU A 26 5.25 2.16 -7.93
N LYS A 27 6.16 2.91 -8.56
CA LYS A 27 7.57 2.94 -8.15
C LYS A 27 7.71 3.65 -6.80
N ARG A 28 8.62 3.19 -5.93
CA ARG A 28 8.89 3.82 -4.61
C ARG A 28 9.16 5.33 -4.71
N ARG A 29 9.82 5.77 -5.77
CA ARG A 29 10.13 7.19 -6.00
C ARG A 29 8.88 8.06 -6.18
N MET A 30 7.78 7.52 -6.71
CA MET A 30 6.51 8.24 -6.80
C MET A 30 5.93 8.55 -5.41
N ILE A 31 6.05 7.62 -4.47
CA ILE A 31 5.63 7.84 -3.09
C ILE A 31 6.39 9.01 -2.47
N GLN A 32 7.70 9.09 -2.74
CA GLN A 32 8.54 10.20 -2.25
C GLN A 32 8.12 11.54 -2.86
N TYR A 33 7.88 11.59 -4.17
CA TYR A 33 7.40 12.80 -4.83
C TYR A 33 6.04 13.26 -4.29
N TYR A 34 5.11 12.34 -4.06
CA TYR A 34 3.81 12.68 -3.49
C TYR A 34 3.89 13.13 -2.03
N GLU A 35 4.77 12.55 -1.21
CA GLU A 35 4.97 13.01 0.18
C GLU A 35 5.71 14.35 0.27
N LYS A 36 6.62 14.61 -0.68
CA LYS A 36 7.37 15.88 -0.74
C LYS A 36 6.53 17.00 -1.37
N GLY A 37 5.63 16.64 -2.30
CA GLY A 37 4.84 17.58 -3.10
C GLY A 37 5.59 18.14 -4.31
N GLU A 38 6.75 17.60 -4.65
CA GLU A 38 7.58 18.08 -5.76
C GLU A 38 8.43 16.98 -6.41
N ARG A 39 8.83 17.21 -7.67
CA ARG A 39 9.78 16.44 -8.46
C ARG A 39 10.70 17.40 -9.17
N ASP A 40 11.99 17.33 -8.86
CA ASP A 40 13.05 18.10 -9.52
C ASP A 40 12.78 19.63 -9.50
N GLY A 41 12.15 20.12 -8.43
CA GLY A 41 11.77 21.53 -8.23
C GLY A 41 10.34 21.87 -8.68
N ASP A 42 9.71 21.01 -9.49
CA ASP A 42 8.34 21.21 -9.95
C ASP A 42 7.33 20.65 -8.95
N LYS A 43 6.25 21.39 -8.69
CA LYS A 43 5.15 20.92 -7.85
C LYS A 43 4.50 19.68 -8.47
N VAL A 44 4.32 18.64 -7.67
CA VAL A 44 3.67 17.39 -8.09
C VAL A 44 2.32 17.26 -7.39
N GLU A 45 1.27 17.18 -8.19
CA GLU A 45 -0.04 16.81 -7.69
C GLU A 45 -0.23 15.30 -7.65
N ILE A 46 -0.95 14.82 -6.64
CA ILE A 46 -1.31 13.42 -6.50
C ILE A 46 -2.48 13.12 -7.46
N PRO A 47 -2.33 12.26 -8.48
CA PRO A 47 -3.39 12.00 -9.46
C PRO A 47 -4.68 11.47 -8.83
N ARG A 48 -5.83 11.75 -9.46
CA ARG A 48 -7.14 11.26 -8.99
C ARG A 48 -7.17 9.74 -8.81
N SER A 49 -6.57 8.98 -9.72
CA SER A 49 -6.48 7.52 -9.64
C SER A 49 -5.78 7.06 -8.36
N VAL A 50 -4.66 7.70 -8.01
CA VAL A 50 -3.91 7.40 -6.78
C VAL A 50 -4.75 7.74 -5.54
N ARG A 51 -5.45 8.88 -5.54
CA ARG A 51 -6.31 9.25 -4.40
C ARG A 51 -7.46 8.26 -4.19
N LEU A 52 -8.07 7.78 -5.26
CA LEU A 52 -9.11 6.74 -5.19
C LEU A 52 -8.54 5.40 -4.72
N ALA A 53 -7.35 5.02 -5.17
CA ALA A 53 -6.67 3.82 -4.70
C ALA A 53 -6.31 3.90 -3.21
N CYS A 54 -5.86 5.06 -2.72
CA CYS A 54 -5.63 5.28 -1.28
C CYS A 54 -6.90 5.06 -0.47
N TYR A 55 -8.05 5.56 -0.95
CA TYR A 55 -9.34 5.33 -0.30
C TYR A 55 -9.70 3.84 -0.30
N ALA A 56 -9.59 3.14 -1.43
CA ALA A 56 -9.84 1.70 -1.53
C ALA A 56 -8.99 0.89 -0.53
N LEU A 57 -7.70 1.22 -0.41
CA LEU A 57 -6.79 0.57 0.54
C LEU A 57 -7.16 0.85 2.01
N THR A 58 -7.71 2.04 2.31
CA THR A 58 -8.25 2.36 3.63
C THR A 58 -9.50 1.54 3.96
N GLU A 59 -10.34 1.26 2.97
CA GLU A 59 -11.51 0.35 3.08
C GLU A 59 -11.11 -1.14 3.06
N GLY A 60 -9.80 -1.43 3.05
CA GLY A 60 -9.27 -2.79 3.01
C GLY A 60 -9.35 -3.47 1.64
N VAL A 61 -9.73 -2.77 0.58
CA VAL A 61 -9.77 -3.30 -0.78
C VAL A 61 -8.38 -3.24 -1.42
N GLU A 62 -7.72 -4.39 -1.50
CA GLU A 62 -6.35 -4.48 -2.03
C GLU A 62 -6.30 -4.82 -3.52
N ASP A 63 -7.34 -5.46 -4.05
CA ASP A 63 -7.44 -5.84 -5.46
C ASP A 63 -8.90 -5.81 -5.95
N TYR A 64 -9.11 -5.34 -7.18
CA TYR A 64 -10.44 -5.19 -7.80
C TYR A 64 -10.45 -5.78 -9.20
N HIS A 65 -11.21 -6.86 -9.38
CA HIS A 65 -11.28 -7.60 -10.65
C HIS A 65 -12.54 -7.32 -11.47
N GLY A 66 -13.23 -6.21 -11.20
CA GLY A 66 -14.48 -5.84 -11.89
C GLY A 66 -15.76 -6.40 -11.24
N PRO A 67 -16.93 -6.02 -11.75
CA PRO A 67 -18.23 -6.21 -11.09
C PRO A 67 -18.67 -7.68 -10.97
N ASN A 68 -18.15 -8.57 -11.82
CA ASN A 68 -18.53 -9.99 -11.84
C ASN A 68 -17.67 -10.86 -10.91
N ARG A 69 -16.76 -10.26 -10.11
CA ARG A 69 -15.90 -10.98 -9.17
C ARG A 69 -16.05 -10.42 -7.77
N LYS A 70 -15.97 -11.28 -6.76
CA LYS A 70 -15.97 -10.85 -5.35
C LYS A 70 -14.73 -10.00 -5.09
N ILE A 71 -14.92 -8.85 -4.45
CA ILE A 71 -13.84 -7.97 -3.99
C ILE A 71 -13.06 -8.72 -2.91
N LYS A 72 -11.73 -8.77 -3.03
CA LYS A 72 -10.87 -9.34 -1.99
C LYS A 72 -10.48 -8.24 -1.01
N ARG A 73 -10.88 -8.39 0.26
CA ARG A 73 -10.46 -7.49 1.33
C ARG A 73 -9.28 -8.07 2.09
N ARG A 74 -8.47 -7.19 2.70
CA ARG A 74 -7.36 -7.56 3.58
C ARG A 74 -7.81 -8.53 4.69
N ASP A 75 -9.00 -8.31 5.23
CA ASP A 75 -9.56 -9.12 6.32
C ASP A 75 -10.10 -10.49 5.88
N ASP A 76 -10.26 -10.72 4.57
CA ASP A 76 -10.70 -12.01 4.02
C ASP A 76 -9.56 -13.04 3.93
N LYS A 77 -8.31 -12.64 4.22
CA LYS A 77 -7.16 -13.54 4.17
C LYS A 77 -7.22 -14.47 5.39
N PRO A 78 -7.31 -15.81 5.21
CA PRO A 78 -7.18 -16.71 6.35
C PRO A 78 -5.84 -16.43 7.02
N LYS A 79 -5.84 -16.26 8.35
CA LYS A 79 -4.62 -16.24 9.16
C LYS A 79 -3.84 -17.51 8.83
N LYS A 80 -2.83 -17.41 7.95
CA LYS A 80 -1.84 -18.48 7.83
C LYS A 80 -1.09 -18.48 9.15
N ASP A 81 -1.23 -19.58 9.88
CA ASP A 81 -0.52 -19.84 11.12
C ASP A 81 0.97 -19.59 10.92
N LYS A 82 1.55 -18.82 11.84
CA LYS A 82 2.97 -18.45 11.92
C LYS A 82 3.87 -19.65 12.28
N GLU A 83 3.56 -20.85 11.82
CA GLU A 83 4.20 -22.09 12.31
C GLU A 83 5.22 -22.70 11.32
N GLN A 84 5.41 -22.12 10.13
CA GLN A 84 6.30 -22.71 9.12
C GLN A 84 7.68 -22.07 8.97
N ASP A 85 7.97 -20.93 9.60
CA ASP A 85 9.34 -20.35 9.59
C ASP A 85 10.21 -20.84 10.76
N GLU A 86 9.63 -21.34 11.86
CA GLU A 86 10.40 -21.80 13.03
C GLU A 86 10.94 -23.24 12.85
N ALA A 87 10.24 -24.09 12.09
CA ALA A 87 10.67 -25.45 11.79
C ALA A 87 11.89 -25.53 10.84
N ALA A 88 12.13 -24.50 10.02
CA ALA A 88 13.28 -24.47 9.11
C ALA A 88 14.59 -24.05 9.79
N THR A 89 14.53 -23.40 10.95
CA THR A 89 15.71 -22.92 11.69
C THR A 89 16.18 -23.92 12.76
N ALA A 90 15.30 -24.80 13.24
CA ALA A 90 15.62 -25.80 14.28
C ALA A 90 16.17 -27.13 13.74
N ALA A 91 16.20 -27.35 12.43
CA ALA A 91 16.69 -28.60 11.81
C ALA A 91 18.12 -28.47 11.22
N ALA A 92 18.83 -27.38 11.52
CA ALA A 92 20.15 -27.08 10.96
C ALA A 92 21.24 -26.81 12.02
N ASP A 93 21.01 -27.16 13.29
CA ASP A 93 22.03 -27.17 14.35
C ASP A 93 22.00 -28.50 15.12
#